data_AF-A0A660RTD1-F1
#
_entry.id   AF-A0A660RTD1-F1
#
_cell.length_a   1.000
_cell.length_b   1.000
_cell.length_c   1.000
_cell.angle_alpha   90.00
_cell.angle_beta   90.00
_cell.angle_gamma   90.00
#
_symmetry.space_group_name_H-M   'P 1'
#
loop_
_entity.id
_entity.type
_entity.pdbx_description
1 polymer ?
#
loop_
_entity_poly.entity_id
_entity_poly.type
_entity_poly.pdbx_seq_one_letter_code
_entity_poly.pdbx_strand_id
1 'polypeptide(L)'
;MKRLNLKKLVKRFGQYKEVPSHDDEIRFCCPYCVQIGKPPDTKFHLYINLTKGVGYCFRCGKILKFDKNFRVEHSFYIDGISLPKPVKGSSLDKIPESIPVFDSIGYQFLLNKLEKIYSKEYVDKFIQEYEISFCIDKSFPHLYQRIMIPVKVENELVGFQFRAIFGEEPKYYT
;
A
#
# COMPACT_ATOMS: atom_id res chain seq x y z
N MET A 1 13.26 -14.00 8.98
CA MET A 1 14.13 -12.92 9.51
C MET A 1 14.08 -12.95 11.03
N LYS A 2 15.19 -12.67 11.73
CA LYS A 2 15.17 -12.50 13.19
C LYS A 2 14.47 -11.17 13.52
N ARG A 3 13.58 -11.19 14.52
CA ARG A 3 12.86 -10.01 15.03
C ARG A 3 13.87 -8.88 15.35
N LEU A 4 13.57 -7.66 14.92
CA LEU A 4 14.38 -6.47 15.21
C LEU A 4 14.54 -6.31 16.72
N ASN A 5 15.75 -5.96 17.14
CA ASN A 5 16.03 -5.73 18.55
C ASN A 5 15.51 -4.34 18.99
N LEU A 6 14.45 -4.32 19.79
CA LEU A 6 13.82 -3.10 20.31
C LEU A 6 14.83 -2.18 21.01
N LYS A 7 15.76 -2.70 21.82
CA LYS A 7 16.76 -1.87 22.53
C LYS A 7 17.64 -1.08 21.55
N LYS A 8 18.01 -1.69 20.41
CA LYS A 8 18.77 -1.00 19.35
C LYS A 8 17.96 0.11 18.69
N LEU A 9 16.65 -0.13 18.48
CA LEU A 9 15.75 0.88 17.91
C LEU A 9 15.51 2.04 18.87
N VAL A 10 15.32 1.78 20.17
CA VAL A 10 15.19 2.82 21.20
C VAL A 10 16.44 3.68 21.30
N LYS A 11 17.64 3.08 21.22
CA LYS A 11 18.90 3.86 21.16
C LYS A 11 18.96 4.79 19.95
N ARG A 12 18.31 4.42 18.84
CA ARG A 12 18.35 5.16 17.57
C ARG A 12 17.25 6.21 17.44
N PHE A 13 16.03 5.90 17.85
CA PHE A 13 14.84 6.72 17.63
C PHE A 13 14.28 7.32 18.93
N GLY A 14 14.83 6.95 20.09
CA GLY A 14 14.41 7.44 21.39
C GLY A 14 13.14 6.77 21.90
N GLN A 15 12.25 7.57 22.48
CA GLN A 15 11.01 7.10 23.09
C GLN A 15 10.09 6.42 22.08
N TYR A 16 9.37 5.41 22.55
CA TYR A 16 8.42 4.64 21.75
C TYR A 16 7.06 4.49 22.43
N LYS A 17 6.06 4.13 21.63
CA LYS A 17 4.75 3.67 22.08
C LYS A 17 4.45 2.31 21.49
N GLU A 18 3.88 1.43 22.30
CA GLU A 18 3.37 0.14 21.84
C GLU A 18 2.05 0.32 21.10
N VAL A 19 1.74 -0.62 20.21
CA VAL A 19 0.45 -0.70 19.54
C VAL A 19 -0.36 -1.80 20.24
N PRO A 20 -1.44 -1.46 20.99
CA PRO A 20 -2.13 -2.44 21.84
C PRO A 20 -2.66 -3.68 21.10
N SER A 21 -2.95 -3.55 19.80
CA SER A 21 -3.51 -4.61 18.96
C SER A 21 -2.46 -5.32 18.08
N HIS A 22 -1.20 -4.89 18.12
CA HIS A 22 -0.13 -5.43 17.28
C HIS A 22 1.17 -5.55 18.08
N ASP A 23 1.45 -6.75 18.59
CA ASP A 23 2.60 -7.06 19.44
C ASP A 23 3.95 -6.97 18.69
N ASP A 24 3.91 -7.00 17.35
CA ASP A 24 5.06 -6.84 16.48
C ASP A 24 5.24 -5.42 15.94
N GLU A 25 4.39 -4.46 16.31
CA GLU A 25 4.48 -3.08 15.87
C GLU A 25 4.74 -2.10 17.02
N ILE A 26 5.66 -1.17 16.77
CA ILE A 26 6.02 -0.11 17.69
C ILE A 26 6.09 1.22 16.98
N ARG A 27 5.81 2.30 17.72
CA ARG A 27 5.74 3.65 17.19
C ARG A 27 6.81 4.52 17.80
N PHE A 28 7.52 5.29 16.98
CA PHE A 28 8.51 6.29 17.39
C PHE A 28 8.14 7.66 16.85
N CYS A 29 8.67 8.71 17.47
CA CYS A 29 8.72 10.02 16.85
C CYS A 29 9.68 9.98 15.65
N CYS A 30 9.18 10.36 14.48
CA CYS A 30 9.98 10.32 13.26
C CYS A 30 11.04 11.43 13.23
N PRO A 31 12.35 11.11 13.21
CA PRO A 31 13.40 12.13 13.13
C PRO A 31 13.55 12.72 11.71
N TYR A 32 12.88 12.13 10.72
CA TYR A 32 13.02 12.49 9.32
C TYR A 32 12.01 13.58 8.89
N CYS A 33 11.00 13.87 9.72
CA CYS A 33 10.02 14.93 9.44
C CYS A 33 10.69 16.31 9.35
N VAL A 34 11.68 16.59 10.21
CA VAL A 34 12.39 17.89 10.22
C VAL A 34 13.24 18.10 8.98
N GLN A 35 13.76 17.02 8.38
CA GLN A 35 14.62 17.09 7.20
C GLN A 35 13.84 17.55 5.95
N ILE A 36 12.52 17.39 5.94
CA ILE A 36 11.63 17.89 4.87
C ILE A 36 10.88 19.17 5.28
N GLY A 37 11.40 19.91 6.26
CA GLY A 37 10.83 21.19 6.69
C GLY A 37 9.57 21.10 7.56
N LYS A 38 9.13 19.90 8.00
CA LYS A 38 8.02 19.78 8.95
C LYS A 38 8.53 20.00 10.39
N PRO A 39 7.71 20.55 11.32
CA PRO A 39 8.08 20.60 12.73
C PRO A 39 8.41 19.20 13.30
N PRO A 40 9.26 19.09 14.35
CA PRO A 40 9.58 17.82 14.99
C PRO A 40 8.35 16.96 15.25
N ASP A 41 8.49 15.65 15.05
CA ASP A 41 7.40 14.73 15.37
C ASP A 41 7.27 14.52 16.87
N THR A 42 6.05 14.69 17.38
CA THR A 42 5.70 14.54 18.80
C THR A 42 4.58 13.52 19.02
N LYS A 43 3.98 12.98 17.94
CA LYS A 43 2.81 12.07 18.04
C LYS A 43 3.11 10.65 17.56
N PHE A 44 4.38 10.27 17.53
CA PHE A 44 4.81 8.90 17.25
C PHE A 44 4.26 8.36 15.92
N HIS A 45 4.52 9.06 14.81
CA HIS A 45 4.00 8.69 13.50
C HIS A 45 4.86 7.68 12.74
N LEU A 46 6.06 7.34 13.23
CA LEU A 46 6.92 6.32 12.61
C LEU A 46 6.58 4.95 13.20
N TYR A 47 5.88 4.13 12.43
CA TYR A 47 5.54 2.76 12.80
C TYR A 47 6.66 1.85 12.30
N ILE A 48 7.10 0.91 13.13
CA ILE A 48 8.12 -0.08 12.78
C ILE A 48 7.59 -1.46 13.13
N ASN A 49 7.53 -2.32 12.12
CA ASN A 49 7.23 -3.73 12.33
C ASN A 49 8.52 -4.49 12.63
N LEU A 50 8.60 -5.03 13.85
CA LEU A 50 9.75 -5.73 14.40
C LEU A 50 10.02 -7.06 13.67
N THR A 51 8.99 -7.72 13.15
CA THR A 51 9.14 -9.02 12.48
C THR A 51 9.59 -8.84 11.02
N LYS A 52 8.96 -7.89 10.33
CA LYS A 52 9.21 -7.60 8.90
C LYS A 52 10.46 -6.74 8.69
N GLY A 53 10.92 -6.03 9.71
CA GLY A 53 12.11 -5.17 9.58
C GLY A 53 11.86 -3.95 8.69
N VAL A 54 10.63 -3.44 8.69
CA VAL A 54 10.20 -2.30 7.86
C VAL A 54 9.53 -1.26 8.75
N GLY A 55 9.79 0.01 8.48
CA GLY A 55 9.10 1.11 9.12
C GLY A 55 8.53 2.11 8.12
N TYR A 56 7.45 2.77 8.51
CA TYR A 56 6.76 3.78 7.73
C TYR A 56 6.30 4.94 8.60
N CYS A 57 6.59 6.17 8.17
CA CYS A 57 6.10 7.37 8.82
C CYS A 57 4.84 7.91 8.14
N PHE A 58 3.70 7.82 8.83
CA PHE A 58 2.42 8.34 8.33
C PHE A 58 2.32 9.87 8.25
N ARG A 59 3.36 10.60 8.71
CA ARG A 59 3.41 12.06 8.65
C ARG A 59 4.25 12.58 7.48
N CYS A 60 5.44 12.02 7.27
CA CYS A 60 6.37 12.47 6.23
C CYS A 60 6.54 11.46 5.08
N GLY A 61 5.86 10.32 5.11
CA GLY A 61 5.97 9.28 4.09
C GLY A 61 7.31 8.52 4.13
N LYS A 62 8.20 8.76 5.10
CA LYS A 62 9.50 8.09 5.16
C LYS A 62 9.33 6.58 5.35
N ILE A 63 9.92 5.79 4.45
CA ILE A 63 10.06 4.33 4.57
C ILE A 63 11.47 3.99 5.04
N LEU A 64 11.57 3.03 5.95
CA LEU A 64 12.82 2.47 6.46
C LEU A 64 12.81 0.96 6.24
N LYS A 65 13.87 0.42 5.62
CA LYS A 65 14.11 -1.03 5.59
C LYS A 65 15.42 -1.32 6.32
N PHE A 66 15.37 -2.29 7.24
CA PHE A 66 16.52 -2.67 8.04
C PHE A 66 17.23 -3.88 7.41
N ASP A 67 18.57 -3.83 7.35
CA ASP A 67 19.40 -4.96 6.94
C ASP A 67 19.47 -6.02 8.05
N LYS A 68 20.17 -7.13 7.74
CA LYS A 68 20.48 -8.21 8.69
C LYS A 68 21.24 -7.77 9.95
N ASN A 69 21.86 -6.58 9.95
CA ASN A 69 22.59 -5.99 11.06
C ASN A 69 21.78 -4.91 11.81
N PHE A 70 20.52 -4.71 11.44
CA PHE A 70 19.62 -3.69 11.98
C PHE A 70 20.07 -2.25 11.68
N ARG A 71 20.84 -2.06 10.62
CA ARG A 71 21.12 -0.75 10.03
C ARG A 71 20.04 -0.43 9.01
N VAL A 72 19.71 0.84 8.84
CA VAL A 72 18.79 1.27 7.80
C VAL A 72 19.52 1.15 6.47
N GLU A 73 19.16 0.16 5.67
CA GLU A 73 19.75 -0.16 4.37
C GLU A 73 19.19 0.75 3.28
N HIS A 74 17.89 1.02 3.36
CA HIS A 74 17.18 1.91 2.46
C HIS A 74 16.28 2.86 3.27
N SER A 75 16.42 4.16 2.99
CA SER A 75 15.57 5.20 3.55
C SER A 75 15.16 6.17 2.43
N PHE A 76 13.87 6.24 2.12
CA PHE A 76 13.34 7.12 1.06
C PHE A 76 12.05 7.79 1.52
N TYR A 77 11.76 8.97 0.96
CA TYR A 77 10.51 9.69 1.18
C TYR A 77 9.54 9.36 0.05
N ILE A 78 8.25 9.35 0.36
CA ILE A 78 7.19 9.33 -0.66
C ILE A 78 6.87 10.81 -0.96
N ASP A 79 7.69 11.47 -1.76
CA ASP A 79 7.35 12.73 -2.41
C ASP A 79 7.75 12.62 -3.88
N GLY A 80 6.75 12.63 -4.77
CA GLY A 80 6.93 12.53 -6.22
C GLY A 80 7.34 11.12 -6.69
N ILE A 81 6.38 10.41 -7.27
CA ILE A 81 6.48 9.16 -8.04
C ILE A 81 7.93 8.73 -8.34
N SER A 82 8.44 7.75 -7.57
CA SER A 82 9.09 6.62 -8.18
C SER A 82 8.43 5.40 -7.61
N LEU A 83 7.56 4.78 -8.41
CA LEU A 83 7.13 3.41 -8.18
C LEU A 83 8.36 2.58 -7.81
N PRO A 84 8.25 1.57 -6.93
CA PRO A 84 9.33 0.61 -6.75
C PRO A 84 9.82 0.23 -8.15
N LYS A 85 11.14 0.35 -8.41
CA LYS A 85 11.73 -0.21 -9.64
C LYS A 85 11.06 -1.57 -9.82
N PRO A 86 10.39 -1.83 -10.95
CA PRO A 86 9.48 -2.95 -11.09
C PRO A 86 10.19 -4.13 -10.47
N VAL A 87 9.60 -4.64 -9.38
CA VAL A 87 10.05 -5.92 -8.86
C VAL A 87 9.98 -6.81 -10.09
N LYS A 88 11.11 -7.41 -10.50
CA LYS A 88 11.08 -8.45 -11.52
C LYS A 88 10.16 -9.53 -10.98
N GLY A 89 8.90 -9.41 -11.34
CA GLY A 89 7.73 -10.04 -10.76
C GLY A 89 6.63 -9.77 -11.76
N SER A 90 6.70 -10.53 -12.87
CA SER A 90 5.78 -10.57 -14.00
C SER A 90 5.34 -9.21 -14.54
N SER A 91 6.12 -8.64 -15.46
CA SER A 91 5.45 -7.94 -16.56
C SER A 91 4.47 -8.93 -17.17
N LEU A 92 3.17 -8.65 -17.09
CA LEU A 92 2.22 -9.46 -17.82
C LEU A 92 2.53 -9.25 -19.31
N ASP A 93 2.77 -10.34 -20.05
CA ASP A 93 3.08 -10.26 -21.49
C ASP A 93 1.90 -9.67 -22.30
N LYS A 94 0.72 -9.63 -21.68
CA LYS A 94 -0.50 -9.01 -22.20
C LYS A 94 -1.33 -8.41 -21.07
N ILE A 95 -2.12 -7.40 -21.40
CA ILE A 95 -3.14 -6.85 -20.49
C ILE A 95 -4.28 -7.89 -20.35
N PRO A 96 -4.69 -8.28 -19.13
CA PRO A 96 -5.80 -9.20 -18.95
C PRO A 96 -7.11 -8.67 -19.54
N GLU A 97 -7.89 -9.56 -20.15
CA GLU A 97 -9.26 -9.27 -20.56
C GLU A 97 -10.13 -8.86 -19.35
N SER A 98 -10.88 -7.77 -19.52
CA SER A 98 -11.77 -7.23 -18.50
C SER A 98 -13.06 -6.69 -19.10
N ILE A 99 -14.09 -6.59 -18.25
CA ILE A 99 -15.38 -5.96 -18.57
C ILE A 99 -15.57 -4.71 -17.71
N PRO A 100 -16.43 -3.75 -18.10
CA PRO A 100 -16.81 -2.65 -17.24
C PRO A 100 -17.27 -3.17 -15.87
N VAL A 101 -16.82 -2.54 -14.78
CA VAL A 101 -17.16 -3.05 -13.44
C VAL A 101 -18.67 -3.01 -13.18
N PHE A 102 -19.39 -2.05 -13.80
CA PHE A 102 -20.85 -1.93 -13.77
C PHE A 102 -21.58 -3.20 -14.20
N ASP A 103 -20.99 -3.95 -15.15
CA ASP A 103 -21.55 -5.18 -15.72
C ASP A 103 -21.11 -6.43 -14.94
N SER A 104 -20.55 -6.24 -13.74
CA SER A 104 -19.96 -7.31 -12.94
C SER A 104 -20.43 -7.27 -11.49
N ILE A 105 -20.22 -8.39 -10.79
CA ILE A 105 -20.41 -8.46 -9.33
C ILE A 105 -19.47 -7.51 -8.55
N GLY A 106 -18.38 -7.07 -9.18
CA GLY A 106 -17.45 -6.09 -8.62
C GLY A 106 -18.12 -4.75 -8.29
N TYR A 107 -19.14 -4.34 -9.04
CA TYR A 107 -19.86 -3.09 -8.77
C TYR A 107 -20.65 -3.14 -7.46
N GLN A 108 -21.39 -4.24 -7.24
CA GLN A 108 -22.11 -4.44 -5.98
C GLN A 108 -21.15 -4.51 -4.78
N PHE A 109 -19.98 -5.14 -4.96
CA PHE A 109 -18.94 -5.13 -3.95
C PHE A 109 -18.47 -3.69 -3.61
N LEU A 110 -18.19 -2.86 -4.63
CA LEU A 110 -17.74 -1.49 -4.44
C LEU A 110 -18.82 -0.64 -3.76
N LEU A 111 -20.07 -0.72 -4.23
CA LEU A 111 -21.21 -0.02 -3.62
C LEU A 111 -21.33 -0.37 -2.13
N ASN A 112 -21.43 -1.66 -1.79
CA ASN A 112 -21.56 -2.11 -0.39
C ASN A 112 -20.40 -1.65 0.51
N LYS A 113 -19.20 -1.45 -0.06
CA LYS A 113 -18.03 -0.96 0.67
C LYS A 113 -18.00 0.56 0.82
N LEU A 114 -18.47 1.30 -0.19
CA LEU A 114 -18.29 2.74 -0.28
C LEU A 114 -19.56 3.54 0.06
N GLU A 115 -20.76 2.97 -0.04
CA GLU A 115 -22.04 3.65 0.21
C GLU A 115 -22.18 4.18 1.64
N LYS A 116 -21.41 3.62 2.58
CA LYS A 116 -21.35 4.09 3.97
C LYS A 116 -20.63 5.43 4.12
N ILE A 117 -19.91 5.86 3.09
CA ILE A 117 -19.00 7.02 3.10
C ILE A 117 -19.38 8.00 1.98
N TYR A 118 -19.78 7.50 0.82
CA TYR A 118 -20.01 8.27 -0.39
C TYR A 118 -21.39 7.99 -0.99
N SER A 119 -21.96 8.97 -1.68
CA SER A 119 -23.20 8.74 -2.44
C SER A 119 -22.93 7.81 -3.63
N LYS A 120 -23.98 7.12 -4.10
CA LYS A 120 -23.90 6.26 -5.27
C LYS A 120 -23.37 7.01 -6.49
N GLU A 121 -23.85 8.23 -6.71
CA GLU A 121 -23.43 9.08 -7.85
C GLU A 121 -21.94 9.40 -7.81
N TYR A 122 -21.40 9.63 -6.60
CA TYR A 122 -19.96 9.82 -6.43
C TYR A 122 -19.19 8.54 -6.75
N VAL A 123 -19.67 7.38 -6.29
CA VAL A 123 -19.04 6.08 -6.59
C VAL A 123 -19.06 5.78 -8.09
N ASP A 124 -20.18 6.03 -8.78
CA ASP A 124 -20.31 5.85 -10.23
C ASP A 124 -19.34 6.76 -10.99
N LYS A 125 -19.26 8.05 -10.60
CA LYS A 125 -18.32 9.00 -11.19
C LYS A 125 -16.87 8.56 -10.96
N PHE A 126 -16.53 8.11 -9.76
CA PHE A 126 -15.20 7.59 -9.43
C PHE A 126 -14.85 6.37 -10.28
N ILE A 127 -15.77 5.42 -10.44
CA ILE A 127 -15.56 4.24 -11.29
C ILE A 127 -15.27 4.65 -12.74
N GLN A 128 -16.03 5.61 -13.28
CA GLN A 128 -15.83 6.11 -14.64
C GLN A 128 -14.50 6.87 -14.79
N GLU A 129 -14.21 7.81 -13.87
CA GLU A 129 -13.02 8.66 -13.91
C GLU A 129 -11.72 7.83 -13.87
N TYR A 130 -11.72 6.76 -13.06
CA TYR A 130 -10.56 5.87 -12.92
C TYR A 130 -10.62 4.63 -13.81
N GLU A 131 -11.63 4.53 -14.69
CA GLU A 131 -11.81 3.42 -15.63
C GLU A 131 -11.73 2.04 -14.96
N ILE A 132 -12.35 1.90 -13.79
CA ILE A 132 -12.30 0.66 -13.01
C ILE A 132 -13.05 -0.45 -13.73
N SER A 133 -12.40 -1.58 -13.90
CA SER A 133 -12.93 -2.75 -14.62
C SER A 133 -12.92 -4.01 -13.75
N PHE A 134 -13.41 -5.11 -14.30
CA PHE A 134 -13.44 -6.42 -13.65
C PHE A 134 -12.78 -7.48 -14.52
N CYS A 135 -11.75 -8.13 -13.98
CA CYS A 135 -10.94 -9.11 -14.70
C CYS A 135 -11.73 -10.41 -14.91
N ILE A 136 -11.85 -10.80 -16.18
CA ILE A 136 -12.51 -12.06 -16.61
C ILE A 136 -11.53 -13.00 -17.33
N ASP A 137 -10.27 -12.63 -17.44
CA ASP A 137 -9.26 -13.42 -18.13
C ASP A 137 -8.89 -14.68 -17.35
N LYS A 138 -9.41 -15.81 -17.81
CA LYS A 138 -9.14 -17.13 -17.22
C LYS A 138 -7.70 -17.61 -17.43
N SER A 139 -6.94 -16.99 -18.35
CA SER A 139 -5.51 -17.30 -18.54
C SER A 139 -4.63 -16.80 -17.39
N PHE A 140 -5.17 -15.92 -16.53
CA PHE A 140 -4.56 -15.53 -15.26
C PHE A 140 -5.42 -15.95 -14.07
N PRO A 141 -5.40 -17.24 -13.64
CA PRO A 141 -6.29 -17.74 -12.59
C PRO A 141 -6.21 -16.98 -11.26
N HIS A 142 -5.04 -16.41 -10.93
CA HIS A 142 -4.84 -15.63 -9.70
C HIS A 142 -5.42 -14.21 -9.78
N LEU A 143 -5.69 -13.70 -10.99
CA LEU A 143 -6.31 -12.39 -11.25
C LEU A 143 -7.79 -12.49 -11.63
N TYR A 144 -8.25 -13.68 -12.02
CA TYR A 144 -9.64 -13.94 -12.42
C TYR A 144 -10.62 -13.51 -11.31
N GLN A 145 -11.72 -12.87 -11.72
CA GLN A 145 -12.78 -12.36 -10.84
C GLN A 145 -12.30 -11.33 -9.79
N ARG A 146 -11.34 -10.48 -10.16
CA ARG A 146 -10.89 -9.36 -9.34
C ARG A 146 -11.26 -8.03 -9.96
N ILE A 147 -11.46 -7.03 -9.11
CA ILE A 147 -11.55 -5.64 -9.58
C ILE A 147 -10.18 -5.23 -10.08
N MET A 148 -10.13 -4.67 -11.28
CA MET A 148 -8.92 -4.23 -11.98
C MET A 148 -8.91 -2.71 -11.99
N ILE A 149 -7.89 -2.14 -11.37
CA ILE A 149 -7.75 -0.69 -11.13
C ILE A 149 -6.54 -0.21 -11.94
N PRO A 150 -6.74 0.58 -13.00
CA PRO A 150 -5.65 1.17 -13.76
C PRO A 150 -4.77 2.06 -12.87
N VAL A 151 -3.45 1.89 -12.99
CA VAL A 151 -2.47 2.78 -12.37
C VAL A 151 -1.89 3.65 -13.47
N LYS A 152 -2.10 4.97 -13.36
CA LYS A 152 -1.61 5.95 -14.32
C LYS A 152 -0.61 6.90 -13.67
N VAL A 153 0.47 7.22 -14.37
CA VAL A 153 1.48 8.21 -14.00
C VAL A 153 1.55 9.22 -15.14
N GLU A 154 1.34 10.50 -14.85
CA GLU A 154 1.34 11.55 -15.89
C GLU A 154 0.37 11.23 -17.05
N ASN A 155 -0.79 10.65 -16.73
CA ASN A 155 -1.80 10.11 -17.65
C ASN A 155 -1.40 8.89 -18.49
N GLU A 156 -0.18 8.39 -18.35
CA GLU A 156 0.25 7.14 -18.99
C GLU A 156 -0.09 5.92 -18.13
N LEU A 157 -0.68 4.89 -18.74
CA LEU A 157 -0.96 3.63 -18.08
C LEU A 157 0.35 2.89 -17.81
N VAL A 158 0.68 2.70 -16.52
CA VAL A 158 1.90 2.02 -16.09
C VAL A 158 1.67 0.62 -15.55
N GLY A 159 0.40 0.25 -15.27
CA GLY A 159 0.05 -1.07 -14.78
C GLY A 159 -1.36 -1.12 -14.18
N PHE A 160 -1.62 -2.18 -13.43
CA PHE A 160 -2.92 -2.40 -12.80
C PHE A 160 -2.74 -2.89 -11.37
N GLN A 161 -3.66 -2.51 -10.50
CA GLN A 161 -3.84 -3.17 -9.22
C GLN A 161 -5.09 -4.04 -9.29
N PHE A 162 -5.01 -5.27 -8.79
CA PHE A 162 -6.13 -6.19 -8.74
C PHE A 162 -6.59 -6.43 -7.31
N ARG A 163 -7.89 -6.33 -7.04
CA ARG A 163 -8.48 -6.49 -5.71
C ARG A 163 -9.42 -7.70 -5.65
N ALA A 164 -9.17 -8.59 -4.69
CA ALA A 164 -10.08 -9.69 -4.34
C ALA A 164 -11.43 -9.18 -3.80
N ILE A 165 -12.50 -9.87 -4.17
CA ILE A 165 -13.87 -9.58 -3.71
C ILE A 165 -14.51 -10.75 -2.94
N PHE A 166 -13.98 -11.97 -3.03
CA PHE A 166 -14.50 -13.16 -2.33
C PHE A 166 -13.62 -13.60 -1.16
N GLY A 167 -12.67 -12.75 -0.73
CA GLY A 167 -11.80 -13.02 0.42
C GLY A 167 -10.56 -13.82 0.09
N GLU A 168 -10.22 -13.96 -1.19
CA GLU A 168 -9.00 -14.62 -1.63
C GLU A 168 -7.74 -13.85 -1.20
N GLU A 169 -6.72 -14.58 -0.78
CA GLU A 169 -5.39 -14.01 -0.48
C GLU A 169 -4.42 -14.25 -1.66
N PRO A 170 -3.50 -13.29 -1.93
CA PRO A 170 -3.41 -11.97 -1.34
C PRO A 170 -4.61 -11.11 -1.77
N LYS A 171 -5.07 -10.22 -0.88
CA LYS A 171 -6.16 -9.31 -1.22
C LYS A 171 -5.83 -8.41 -2.41
N TYR A 172 -4.56 -8.13 -2.66
CA TYR A 172 -4.09 -7.28 -3.74
C TYR A 172 -2.99 -7.95 -4.58
N TYR A 173 -3.04 -7.74 -5.89
CA TYR A 173 -1.92 -7.94 -6.82
C TYR A 173 -1.61 -6.63 -7.55
N THR A 174 -0.37 -6.49 -8.04
CA THR A 174 0.12 -5.37 -8.85
C THR A 174 0.89 -5.90 -10.04
#